data_AF-A0A852KKF5-F1
#
_entry.id   AF-A0A852KKF5-F1
#
_cell.length_a   1.000
_cell.length_b   1.000
_cell.length_c   1.000
_cell.angle_alpha   90.00
_cell.angle_beta   90.00
_cell.angle_gamma   90.00
#
_symmetry.space_group_name_H-M   'P 1'
#
loop_
_entity.id
_entity.type
_entity.pdbx_description
1 polymer ?
#
loop_
_entity_poly.entity_id
_entity_poly.type
_entity_poly.pdbx_seq_one_letter_code
_entity_poly.pdbx_strand_id
1 'polypeptide(L)'
;LHAAATPESLLNVCMDAKHHKSQPGPEGQLYGQDNACCTANTSQEAHRDQSYLYNFNWDHCGVMPERCKRHFIQDTCLYECSPNLGPWINQSDTSWRKERILHVPLCWEDCEQWWEDCQDAVTCKVNWHKGWNWTTGTNRCPEGSLCQRFPRLFGSAAALCEQLWSGSYRYTRFRRGSGRCIQMWFDPAQGNPNEAVARYYA
;
A
#
# COMPACT_ATOMS: atom_id res chain seq x y z
N LEU A 1 -13.84 -21.38 17.52
CA LEU A 1 -14.56 -21.64 16.25
C LEU A 1 -14.62 -20.31 15.51
N HIS A 2 -13.64 -20.00 14.68
CA HIS A 2 -13.75 -18.86 13.77
C HIS A 2 -14.72 -19.28 12.67
N ALA A 3 -15.87 -18.61 12.57
CA ALA A 3 -16.74 -18.77 11.41
C ALA A 3 -15.91 -18.44 10.17
N ALA A 4 -15.86 -19.35 9.21
CA ALA A 4 -15.25 -19.05 7.91
C ALA A 4 -16.02 -17.86 7.31
N ALA A 5 -15.28 -16.84 6.87
CA ALA A 5 -15.88 -15.68 6.21
C ALA A 5 -16.69 -16.15 4.99
N THR A 6 -17.90 -15.64 4.81
CA THR A 6 -18.67 -15.85 3.58
C THR A 6 -18.09 -14.96 2.48
N PRO A 7 -18.15 -15.34 1.19
CA PRO A 7 -17.65 -14.49 0.09
C PRO A 7 -18.18 -13.05 0.15
N GLU A 8 -19.46 -12.88 0.48
CA GLU A 8 -20.10 -11.56 0.63
C GLU A 8 -19.51 -10.73 1.77
N SER A 9 -19.07 -11.37 2.86
CA SER A 9 -18.48 -10.67 4.01
C SER A 9 -17.07 -10.10 3.73
N LEU A 10 -16.45 -10.50 2.61
CA LEU A 10 -15.13 -10.01 2.17
C LEU A 10 -15.24 -8.87 1.15
N LEU A 11 -16.45 -8.52 0.71
CA LEU A 11 -16.66 -7.51 -0.33
C LEU A 11 -17.10 -6.18 0.28
N ASN A 12 -16.54 -5.09 -0.23
CA ASN A 12 -16.88 -3.73 0.18
C ASN A 12 -16.73 -3.52 1.70
N VAL A 13 -15.54 -3.81 2.21
CA VAL A 13 -15.20 -3.73 3.64
C VAL A 13 -13.93 -2.91 3.84
N CYS A 14 -13.81 -2.31 5.03
CA CYS A 14 -12.61 -1.64 5.49
C CYS A 14 -11.92 -2.50 6.55
N MET A 15 -10.59 -2.57 6.50
CA MET A 15 -9.81 -3.25 7.54
C MET A 15 -9.81 -2.46 8.84
N ASP A 16 -9.79 -3.15 9.99
CA ASP A 16 -9.57 -2.53 11.31
C ASP A 16 -8.08 -2.24 11.52
N ALA A 17 -7.61 -1.19 10.83
CA ALA A 17 -6.28 -0.63 11.00
C ALA A 17 -6.35 0.82 11.50
N LYS A 18 -5.23 1.56 11.44
CA LYS A 18 -5.02 2.77 12.25
C LYS A 18 -5.93 3.94 11.87
N HIS A 19 -6.21 4.15 10.57
CA HIS A 19 -6.90 5.35 10.06
C HIS A 19 -8.12 5.03 9.19
N HIS A 20 -8.49 3.76 9.10
CA HIS A 20 -9.64 3.30 8.34
C HIS A 20 -10.94 3.65 9.05
N LYS A 21 -11.97 4.00 8.26
CA LYS A 21 -13.36 4.03 8.70
C LYS A 21 -13.82 2.60 9.00
N SER A 22 -14.90 2.47 9.76
CA SER A 22 -15.53 1.17 10.03
C SER A 22 -16.21 0.56 8.81
N GLN A 23 -16.69 1.39 7.88
CA GLN A 23 -17.34 0.96 6.64
C GLN A 23 -17.00 1.90 5.47
N PRO A 24 -17.02 1.40 4.23
CA PRO A 24 -16.86 2.24 3.06
C PRO A 24 -17.98 3.27 2.94
N GLY A 25 -17.66 4.40 2.32
CA GLY A 25 -18.64 5.44 2.01
C GLY A 25 -18.00 6.62 1.30
N PRO A 26 -18.79 7.62 0.92
CA PRO A 26 -18.31 8.76 0.15
C PRO A 26 -17.33 9.61 0.95
N GLU A 27 -16.23 9.97 0.31
CA GLU A 27 -15.24 10.91 0.81
C GLU A 27 -15.50 12.29 0.22
N GLY A 28 -16.17 13.14 1.01
CA GLY A 28 -16.62 14.46 0.58
C GLY A 28 -15.54 15.38 -0.02
N GLN A 29 -15.99 16.35 -0.80
CA GLN A 29 -15.37 17.54 -1.42
C GLN A 29 -13.95 17.49 -2.04
N LEU A 30 -13.06 16.56 -1.72
CA LEU A 30 -11.64 16.69 -2.10
C LEU A 30 -11.11 15.72 -3.16
N TYR A 31 -11.75 14.58 -3.43
CA TYR A 31 -11.33 13.72 -4.55
C TYR A 31 -12.47 12.91 -5.21
N GLY A 32 -13.73 13.22 -4.87
CA GLY A 32 -14.90 12.64 -5.56
C GLY A 32 -14.99 11.11 -5.52
N GLN A 33 -14.40 10.47 -4.50
CA GLN A 33 -14.55 9.02 -4.34
C GLN A 33 -15.83 8.73 -3.57
N ASP A 34 -16.82 8.19 -4.26
CA ASP A 34 -18.13 7.84 -3.69
C ASP A 34 -18.06 6.63 -2.75
N ASN A 35 -16.97 5.86 -2.78
CA ASN A 35 -16.81 4.65 -1.98
C ASN A 35 -15.36 4.39 -1.58
N ALA A 36 -14.97 4.85 -0.39
CA ALA A 36 -13.63 4.68 0.16
C ALA A 36 -13.62 4.38 1.67
N CYS A 37 -12.51 3.84 2.16
CA CYS A 37 -12.26 3.48 3.56
C CYS A 37 -11.42 4.50 4.35
N CYS A 38 -10.80 5.45 3.68
CA CYS A 38 -10.06 6.54 4.31
C CYS A 38 -11.00 7.70 4.62
N THR A 39 -10.53 8.72 5.34
CA THR A 39 -11.23 10.02 5.47
C THR A 39 -10.60 11.06 4.54
N ALA A 40 -11.26 12.20 4.30
CA ALA A 40 -10.72 13.31 3.51
C ALA A 40 -9.42 13.88 4.10
N ASN A 41 -9.24 13.78 5.42
CA ASN A 41 -7.99 14.13 6.08
C ASN A 41 -6.90 13.10 5.76
N THR A 42 -7.22 11.81 5.89
CA THR A 42 -6.31 10.70 5.56
C THR A 42 -5.83 10.78 4.11
N SER A 43 -6.71 11.05 3.15
CA SER A 43 -6.35 11.13 1.73
C SER A 43 -5.45 12.33 1.41
N GLN A 44 -5.69 13.50 2.01
CA GLN A 44 -4.78 14.65 1.87
C GLN A 44 -3.40 14.37 2.45
N GLU A 45 -3.35 13.67 3.58
CA GLU A 45 -2.11 13.43 4.33
C GLU A 45 -1.29 12.28 3.74
N ALA A 46 -1.91 11.40 2.95
CA ALA A 46 -1.20 10.43 2.13
C ALA A 46 -0.25 11.10 1.11
N HIS A 47 -0.51 12.36 0.74
CA HIS A 47 0.30 13.13 -0.21
C HIS A 47 1.39 13.98 0.46
N ARG A 48 1.48 13.99 1.80
CA ARG A 48 2.45 14.80 2.56
C ARG A 48 3.59 13.95 3.10
N ASP A 49 4.80 14.50 3.04
CA ASP A 49 5.96 13.89 3.70
C ASP A 49 5.81 13.94 5.21
N GLN A 50 6.20 12.86 5.89
CA GLN A 50 6.16 12.80 7.36
C GLN A 50 4.79 13.18 7.93
N SER A 51 3.71 12.82 7.22
CA SER A 51 2.35 13.11 7.65
C SER A 51 2.00 12.38 8.94
N TYR A 52 0.93 12.83 9.61
CA TYR A 52 0.51 12.23 10.89
C TYR A 52 0.14 10.74 10.75
N LEU A 53 -0.10 10.25 9.53
CA LEU A 53 -0.47 8.86 9.29
C LEU A 53 0.53 7.91 9.94
N TYR A 54 1.81 8.10 9.62
CA TYR A 54 2.90 7.23 10.08
C TYR A 54 4.19 7.97 10.44
N ASN A 55 4.23 9.30 10.29
CA ASN A 55 5.42 10.13 10.41
C ASN A 55 6.61 9.60 9.58
N PHE A 56 6.28 9.02 8.41
CA PHE A 56 7.23 8.29 7.59
C PHE A 56 8.01 9.25 6.69
N ASN A 57 9.33 9.15 6.75
CA ASN A 57 10.28 9.86 5.93
C ASN A 57 10.67 9.02 4.70
N TRP A 58 10.15 9.40 3.54
CA TRP A 58 10.55 8.84 2.25
C TRP A 58 12.03 9.15 1.94
N ASP A 59 12.56 10.27 2.45
CA ASP A 59 13.91 10.76 2.18
C ASP A 59 14.97 10.28 3.19
N HIS A 60 14.81 9.07 3.74
CA HIS A 60 15.69 8.54 4.79
C HIS A 60 17.14 8.28 4.31
N CYS A 61 17.38 8.27 3.00
CA CYS A 61 18.71 8.16 2.36
C CYS A 61 19.03 9.34 1.41
N GLY A 62 18.36 10.48 1.59
CA GLY A 62 18.39 11.61 0.65
C GLY A 62 17.07 11.75 -0.11
N VAL A 63 16.94 12.81 -0.90
CA VAL A 63 15.70 13.15 -1.61
C VAL A 63 15.28 12.03 -2.56
N MET A 64 14.08 11.49 -2.37
CA MET A 64 13.50 10.48 -3.25
C MET A 64 13.08 11.11 -4.58
N PRO A 65 13.39 10.49 -5.74
CA PRO A 65 12.88 10.96 -7.02
C PRO A 65 11.36 11.02 -7.06
N GLU A 66 10.79 12.11 -7.56
CA GLU A 66 9.33 12.33 -7.57
C GLU A 66 8.55 11.21 -8.28
N ARG A 67 9.09 10.71 -9.40
CA ARG A 67 8.53 9.56 -10.13
C ARG A 67 8.45 8.27 -9.30
N CYS A 68 9.35 8.10 -8.33
CA CYS A 68 9.36 6.97 -7.39
C CYS A 68 8.37 7.24 -6.25
N LYS A 69 8.43 8.45 -5.68
CA LYS A 69 7.61 8.89 -4.55
C LYS A 69 6.11 8.79 -4.82
N ARG A 70 5.65 9.17 -6.02
CA ARG A 70 4.24 9.04 -6.40
C ARG A 70 3.67 7.62 -6.23
N HIS A 71 4.49 6.58 -6.38
CA HIS A 71 4.04 5.19 -6.18
C HIS A 71 3.82 4.87 -4.70
N PHE A 72 4.64 5.41 -3.81
CA PHE A 72 4.43 5.29 -2.36
C PHE A 72 3.18 6.06 -1.89
N ILE A 73 2.90 7.20 -2.50
CA ILE A 73 1.64 7.94 -2.28
C ILE A 73 0.46 7.10 -2.75
N GLN A 74 0.53 6.54 -3.97
CA GLN A 74 -0.55 5.73 -4.52
C GLN A 74 -0.76 4.42 -3.74
N ASP A 75 0.31 3.80 -3.25
CA ASP A 75 0.28 2.67 -2.32
C ASP A 75 -0.44 3.02 -1.02
N THR A 76 -0.11 4.18 -0.44
CA THR A 76 -0.80 4.67 0.76
C THR A 76 -2.29 4.90 0.48
N CYS A 77 -2.64 5.50 -0.66
CA CYS A 77 -4.04 5.67 -1.06
C CYS A 77 -4.76 4.32 -1.23
N LEU A 78 -4.16 3.34 -1.89
CA LEU A 78 -4.75 2.01 -2.03
C LEU A 78 -4.97 1.35 -0.66
N TYR A 79 -3.95 1.37 0.20
CA TYR A 79 -4.01 0.75 1.52
C TYR A 79 -5.06 1.40 2.42
N GLU A 80 -5.09 2.74 2.49
CA GLU A 80 -5.99 3.49 3.38
C GLU A 80 -7.42 3.56 2.83
N CYS A 81 -7.60 3.68 1.51
CA CYS A 81 -8.89 4.02 0.92
C CYS A 81 -9.62 2.85 0.25
N SER A 82 -8.95 1.78 -0.17
CA SER A 82 -9.62 0.76 -0.98
C SER A 82 -10.61 -0.10 -0.17
N PRO A 83 -11.90 -0.15 -0.57
CA PRO A 83 -12.88 -1.07 0.01
C PRO A 83 -12.82 -2.47 -0.62
N ASN A 84 -11.85 -2.71 -1.52
CA ASN A 84 -11.76 -3.92 -2.34
C ASN A 84 -10.59 -4.82 -1.95
N LEU A 85 -10.02 -4.65 -0.75
CA LEU A 85 -8.91 -5.47 -0.26
C LEU A 85 -9.35 -6.59 0.69
N GLY A 86 -10.66 -6.70 0.96
CA GLY A 86 -11.24 -7.66 1.91
C GLY A 86 -10.75 -9.10 1.78
N PRO A 87 -10.63 -9.70 0.57
CA PRO A 87 -10.15 -11.08 0.41
C PRO A 87 -8.72 -11.34 0.93
N TRP A 88 -7.95 -10.28 1.19
CA TRP A 88 -6.57 -10.34 1.65
C TRP A 88 -6.37 -9.74 3.04
N ILE A 89 -7.45 -9.33 3.73
CA ILE A 89 -7.38 -8.87 5.11
C ILE A 89 -7.08 -10.07 6.01
N ASN A 90 -6.12 -9.89 6.91
CA ASN A 90 -5.72 -10.88 7.89
C ASN A 90 -5.45 -10.22 9.24
N GLN A 91 -5.56 -10.99 10.32
CA GLN A 91 -5.25 -10.53 11.67
C GLN A 91 -3.76 -10.17 11.79
N SER A 92 -3.47 -9.13 12.57
CA SER A 92 -2.12 -8.60 12.80
C SER A 92 -1.83 -8.61 14.30
N ASP A 93 -0.72 -9.22 14.70
CA ASP A 93 -0.28 -9.31 16.11
C ASP A 93 0.40 -8.02 16.62
N THR A 94 0.03 -6.86 16.08
CA THR A 94 0.71 -5.58 16.37
C THR A 94 -0.17 -4.65 17.18
N SER A 95 0.41 -3.87 18.10
CA SER A 95 -0.33 -2.98 18.99
C SER A 95 -1.06 -1.81 18.30
N TRP A 96 -0.68 -1.46 17.07
CA TRP A 96 -1.18 -0.25 16.37
C TRP A 96 -2.19 -0.54 15.24
N ARG A 97 -2.42 -1.81 14.90
CA ARG A 97 -3.45 -2.26 13.95
C ARG A 97 -3.89 -3.68 14.31
N LYS A 98 -5.19 -3.96 14.25
CA LYS A 98 -5.71 -5.33 14.46
C LYS A 98 -5.68 -6.14 13.18
N GLU A 99 -5.82 -5.48 12.04
CA GLU A 99 -5.84 -6.13 10.73
C GLU A 99 -4.83 -5.50 9.77
N ARG A 100 -4.41 -6.28 8.79
CA ARG A 100 -3.55 -5.83 7.68
C ARG A 100 -3.85 -6.62 6.42
N ILE A 101 -3.35 -6.14 5.29
CA ILE A 101 -3.34 -6.93 4.06
C ILE A 101 -2.14 -7.86 3.98
N LEU A 102 -2.33 -9.02 3.36
CA LEU A 102 -1.28 -9.99 3.00
C LEU A 102 -1.55 -10.59 1.62
N HIS A 103 -0.50 -10.67 0.81
CA HIS A 103 -0.49 -11.31 -0.51
C HIS A 103 -1.52 -10.76 -1.52
N VAL A 104 -1.83 -9.47 -1.45
CA VAL A 104 -2.66 -8.80 -2.46
C VAL A 104 -2.00 -8.96 -3.84
N PRO A 105 -2.69 -9.55 -4.84
CA PRO A 105 -2.12 -9.83 -6.15
C PRO A 105 -1.97 -8.53 -6.93
N LEU A 106 -0.82 -7.88 -6.84
CA LEU A 106 -0.59 -6.63 -7.56
C LEU A 106 -0.42 -6.92 -9.05
N CYS A 107 -1.04 -6.11 -9.90
CA CYS A 107 -0.89 -6.25 -11.35
C CYS A 107 0.57 -6.07 -11.78
N TRP A 108 0.95 -6.82 -12.81
CA TRP A 108 2.32 -6.83 -13.33
C TRP A 108 2.81 -5.41 -13.64
N GLU A 109 2.04 -4.63 -14.40
CA GLU A 109 2.41 -3.27 -14.79
C GLU A 109 2.61 -2.34 -13.59
N ASP A 110 1.77 -2.43 -12.55
CA ASP A 110 1.89 -1.57 -11.37
C ASP A 110 3.20 -1.82 -10.63
N CYS A 111 3.57 -3.09 -10.44
CA CYS A 111 4.81 -3.43 -9.74
C CYS A 111 6.06 -3.11 -10.58
N GLU A 112 6.05 -3.45 -11.87
CA GLU A 112 7.18 -3.15 -12.77
C GLU A 112 7.40 -1.65 -12.94
N GLN A 113 6.32 -0.87 -13.06
CA GLN A 113 6.44 0.58 -13.22
C GLN A 113 6.89 1.27 -11.93
N TRP A 114 6.46 0.78 -10.76
CA TRP A 114 7.00 1.24 -9.48
C TRP A 114 8.51 0.98 -9.40
N TRP A 115 8.93 -0.24 -9.75
CA TRP A 115 10.34 -0.61 -9.77
C TRP A 115 11.18 0.25 -10.72
N GLU A 116 10.71 0.46 -11.94
CA GLU A 116 11.39 1.24 -12.97
C GLU A 116 11.56 2.72 -12.56
N ASP A 117 10.50 3.33 -12.02
CA ASP A 117 10.57 4.72 -11.59
C ASP A 117 11.50 4.92 -10.36
N CYS A 118 11.75 3.85 -9.60
CA CYS A 118 12.63 3.86 -8.42
C CYS A 118 14.08 3.42 -8.69
N GLN A 119 14.51 3.19 -9.94
CA GLN A 119 15.89 2.75 -10.26
C GLN A 119 16.99 3.64 -9.68
N ASP A 120 16.75 4.96 -9.65
CA ASP A 120 17.70 5.95 -9.11
C ASP A 120 17.45 6.30 -7.64
N ALA A 121 16.40 5.73 -7.02
CA ALA A 121 16.13 5.93 -5.60
C ALA A 121 17.15 5.15 -4.75
N VAL A 122 17.33 5.60 -3.51
CA VAL A 122 18.29 5.05 -2.56
C VAL A 122 17.55 4.70 -1.27
N THR A 123 17.86 3.55 -0.69
CA THR A 123 17.37 3.14 0.63
C THR A 123 18.44 2.37 1.39
N CYS A 124 18.22 2.11 2.67
CA CYS A 124 19.12 1.34 3.53
C CYS A 124 18.51 -0.01 3.95
N LYS A 125 17.27 -0.31 3.55
CA LYS A 125 16.52 -1.50 3.99
C LYS A 125 15.59 -2.02 2.89
N VAL A 126 15.40 -3.34 2.87
CA VAL A 126 14.41 -4.02 2.01
C VAL A 126 13.03 -4.21 2.67
N ASN A 127 12.96 -4.11 4.00
CA ASN A 127 11.71 -4.22 4.74
C ASN A 127 11.47 -2.93 5.51
N TRP A 128 10.43 -2.19 5.10
CA TRP A 128 10.09 -0.87 5.61
C TRP A 128 9.00 -0.91 6.68
N HIS A 129 8.44 -2.08 6.99
CA HIS A 129 7.50 -2.23 8.10
C HIS A 129 8.18 -2.22 9.48
N LYS A 130 9.44 -2.64 9.59
CA LYS A 130 10.10 -2.84 10.90
C LYS A 130 11.60 -2.58 10.90
N GLY A 131 12.14 -2.34 12.10
CA GLY A 131 13.58 -2.18 12.33
C GLY A 131 14.14 -0.85 11.81
N TRP A 132 13.33 0.20 11.83
CA TRP A 132 13.78 1.58 11.69
C TRP A 132 14.24 2.12 13.04
N ASN A 133 15.14 3.11 13.02
CA ASN A 133 15.43 3.92 14.19
C ASN A 133 14.44 5.08 14.27
N TRP A 134 13.68 5.18 15.37
CA TRP A 134 12.65 6.20 15.59
C TRP A 134 13.01 7.21 16.69
N THR A 135 14.25 7.23 17.22
CA THR A 135 14.63 8.11 18.35
C THR A 135 14.41 9.61 18.07
N THR A 136 14.43 10.02 16.79
CA THR A 136 14.18 11.41 16.37
C THR A 136 12.71 11.72 16.07
N GLY A 137 11.79 10.79 16.35
CA GLY A 137 10.36 10.91 16.04
C GLY A 137 9.98 10.43 14.64
N THR A 138 10.89 10.52 13.65
CA THR A 138 10.71 9.96 12.29
C THR A 138 11.68 8.80 12.02
N ASN A 139 11.40 7.96 11.03
CA ASN A 139 12.24 6.82 10.69
C ASN A 139 13.59 7.25 10.10
N ARG A 140 14.65 6.67 10.66
CA ARG A 140 16.02 6.77 10.19
C ARG A 140 16.60 5.38 9.98
N CYS A 141 17.56 5.30 9.06
CA CYS A 141 18.34 4.10 8.84
C CYS A 141 18.92 3.58 10.17
N PRO A 142 18.77 2.28 10.49
CA PRO A 142 19.35 1.70 11.69
C PRO A 142 20.88 1.74 11.63
N GLU A 143 21.51 1.69 12.79
CA GLU A 143 22.97 1.68 12.89
C GLU A 143 23.59 0.55 12.06
N GLY A 144 24.71 0.85 11.39
CA GLY A 144 25.42 -0.09 10.52
C GLY A 144 24.78 -0.35 9.15
N SER A 145 23.60 0.22 8.85
CA SER A 145 23.02 0.13 7.51
C SER A 145 23.60 1.20 6.57
N LEU A 146 23.79 0.81 5.31
CA LEU A 146 24.34 1.68 4.27
C LEU A 146 23.27 2.00 3.23
N CYS A 147 23.14 3.29 2.91
CA CYS A 147 22.30 3.75 1.81
C CYS A 147 22.85 3.25 0.48
N GLN A 148 22.03 2.49 -0.26
CA GLN A 148 22.34 1.88 -1.54
C GLN A 148 21.17 2.07 -2.50
N ARG A 149 21.45 2.06 -3.80
CA ARG A 149 20.39 2.15 -4.82
C ARG A 149 19.39 1.00 -4.69
N PHE A 150 18.12 1.26 -4.96
CA PHE A 150 17.05 0.25 -4.94
C PHE A 150 17.41 -1.02 -5.73
N PRO A 151 17.94 -0.93 -6.97
CA PRO A 151 18.48 -2.07 -7.74
C PRO A 151 19.40 -3.00 -6.97
N ARG A 152 20.24 -2.43 -6.10
CA ARG A 152 21.25 -3.17 -5.34
C ARG A 152 20.66 -3.91 -4.14
N LEU A 153 19.62 -3.36 -3.53
CA LEU A 153 18.99 -3.93 -2.33
C LEU A 153 17.84 -4.89 -2.66
N PHE A 154 16.95 -4.51 -3.58
CA PHE A 154 15.81 -5.35 -3.95
C PHE A 154 16.13 -6.33 -5.08
N GLY A 155 16.94 -5.93 -6.07
CA GLY A 155 17.33 -6.79 -7.20
C GLY A 155 16.25 -7.04 -8.27
N SER A 156 14.96 -6.86 -7.97
CA SER A 156 13.87 -7.04 -8.94
C SER A 156 12.58 -6.34 -8.50
N ALA A 157 11.65 -6.15 -9.44
CA ALA A 157 10.31 -5.62 -9.16
C ALA A 157 9.55 -6.49 -8.16
N ALA A 158 9.55 -7.82 -8.36
CA ALA A 158 8.90 -8.76 -7.45
C ALA A 158 9.42 -8.61 -6.01
N ALA A 159 10.74 -8.54 -5.83
CA ALA A 159 11.34 -8.33 -4.53
C ALA A 159 10.96 -6.98 -3.89
N LEU A 160 10.87 -5.90 -4.69
CA LEU A 160 10.36 -4.61 -4.19
C LEU A 160 8.94 -4.78 -3.65
N CYS A 161 7.98 -5.19 -4.48
CA CYS A 161 6.57 -5.19 -4.10
C CYS A 161 6.27 -6.20 -2.97
N GLU A 162 6.96 -7.33 -2.93
CA GLU A 162 6.73 -8.37 -1.91
C GLU A 162 7.43 -8.08 -0.58
N GLN A 163 8.66 -7.55 -0.59
CA GLN A 163 9.46 -7.44 0.65
C GLN A 163 9.28 -6.11 1.38
N LEU A 164 9.08 -5.02 0.64
CA LEU A 164 9.00 -3.65 1.15
C LEU A 164 8.04 -3.56 2.33
N TRP A 165 6.85 -4.13 2.16
CA TRP A 165 5.79 -4.18 3.17
C TRP A 165 5.57 -5.58 3.73
N SER A 166 6.63 -6.36 3.95
CA SER A 166 6.55 -7.67 4.63
C SER A 166 5.45 -8.59 4.09
N GLY A 167 5.35 -8.74 2.77
CA GLY A 167 4.36 -9.60 2.13
C GLY A 167 2.96 -9.01 2.02
N SER A 168 2.76 -7.69 2.17
CA SER A 168 1.46 -7.06 1.86
C SER A 168 0.99 -7.36 0.44
N TYR A 169 1.90 -7.28 -0.53
CA TYR A 169 1.64 -7.62 -1.92
C TYR A 169 2.29 -8.92 -2.32
N ARG A 170 1.73 -9.52 -3.37
CA ARG A 170 2.27 -10.64 -4.11
C ARG A 170 2.42 -10.21 -5.56
N TYR A 171 3.61 -10.40 -6.12
CA TYR A 171 3.86 -10.13 -7.53
C TYR A 171 3.08 -11.12 -8.39
N THR A 172 2.50 -10.65 -9.49
CA THR A 172 1.77 -11.50 -10.44
C THR A 172 2.19 -11.24 -11.88
N ARG A 173 1.82 -12.17 -12.76
CA ARG A 173 1.93 -12.00 -14.22
C ARG A 173 0.60 -11.56 -14.85
N PHE A 174 -0.44 -11.35 -14.05
CA PHE A 174 -1.71 -10.85 -14.55
C PHE A 174 -1.56 -9.38 -14.92
N ARG A 175 -2.13 -9.02 -16.07
CA ARG A 175 -2.07 -7.68 -16.63
C ARG A 175 -3.21 -6.83 -16.06
N ARG A 176 -3.03 -5.51 -16.02
CA ARG A 176 -4.12 -4.54 -15.77
C ARG A 176 -5.34 -4.87 -16.65
N GLY A 177 -6.55 -4.75 -16.10
CA GLY A 177 -7.81 -5.06 -16.79
C GLY A 177 -8.17 -6.55 -16.90
N SER A 178 -7.31 -7.46 -16.44
CA SER A 178 -7.61 -8.91 -16.47
C SER A 178 -8.71 -9.37 -15.51
N GLY A 179 -9.04 -8.54 -14.51
CA GLY A 179 -9.92 -8.93 -13.40
C GLY A 179 -9.29 -9.93 -12.43
N ARG A 180 -7.96 -10.14 -12.50
CA ARG A 180 -7.23 -11.13 -11.69
C ARG A 180 -6.12 -10.54 -10.81
N CYS A 181 -5.95 -9.22 -10.83
CA CYS A 181 -4.95 -8.52 -10.03
C CYS A 181 -5.47 -7.14 -9.65
N ILE A 182 -5.05 -6.65 -8.49
CA ILE A 182 -5.36 -5.32 -7.99
C ILE A 182 -4.47 -4.31 -8.71
N GLN A 183 -5.09 -3.22 -9.15
CA GLN A 183 -4.44 -2.05 -9.72
C GLN A 183 -4.29 -0.97 -8.65
N MET A 184 -3.08 -0.43 -8.52
CA MET A 184 -2.85 0.79 -7.75
C MET A 184 -3.27 2.01 -8.57
N TRP A 185 -3.05 1.96 -9.89
CA TRP A 185 -3.38 3.05 -10.82
C TRP A 185 -4.57 2.68 -11.71
N PHE A 186 -5.59 3.54 -11.72
CA PHE A 186 -6.75 3.47 -12.61
C PHE A 186 -7.41 4.84 -12.73
N ASP A 187 -8.19 5.03 -13.80
CA ASP A 187 -8.99 6.24 -14.01
C ASP A 187 -10.36 6.08 -13.33
N PRO A 188 -10.69 6.87 -12.29
CA PRO A 188 -11.97 6.75 -11.60
C PRO A 188 -13.16 7.05 -12.51
N ALA A 189 -13.00 7.83 -13.59
CA ALA A 189 -14.07 8.11 -14.55
C ALA A 189 -14.49 6.86 -15.36
N GLN A 190 -13.65 5.82 -15.39
CA GLN A 190 -13.93 4.54 -16.05
C GLN A 190 -14.40 3.46 -15.06
N GLY A 191 -14.64 3.84 -13.81
CA GLY A 191 -15.00 2.92 -12.73
C GLY A 191 -13.79 2.26 -12.06
N ASN A 192 -14.02 1.66 -10.89
CA ASN A 192 -12.97 1.00 -10.12
C ASN A 192 -12.82 -0.48 -10.56
N PRO A 193 -11.70 -0.87 -11.22
CA PRO A 193 -11.52 -2.24 -11.71
C PRO A 193 -11.35 -3.26 -10.58
N ASN A 194 -10.95 -2.81 -9.38
CA ASN A 194 -10.66 -3.69 -8.25
C ASN A 194 -11.92 -4.31 -7.65
N GLU A 195 -13.11 -3.76 -7.92
CA GLU A 195 -14.37 -4.39 -7.50
C GLU A 195 -14.54 -5.78 -8.11
N ALA A 196 -14.28 -5.93 -9.41
CA ALA A 196 -14.39 -7.21 -10.10
C ALA A 196 -13.32 -8.20 -9.61
N VAL A 197 -12.12 -7.70 -9.30
CA VAL A 197 -11.02 -8.50 -8.77
C VAL A 197 -11.37 -9.03 -7.37
N ALA A 198 -11.87 -8.18 -6.48
CA ALA A 198 -12.31 -8.59 -5.15
C ALA A 198 -13.42 -9.65 -5.22
N ARG A 199 -14.43 -9.45 -6.08
CA ARG A 199 -15.49 -10.45 -6.34
C ARG A 199 -14.96 -11.78 -6.86
N TYR A 200 -13.86 -11.78 -7.60
CA TYR A 200 -13.26 -13.01 -8.11
C TYR A 200 -12.50 -13.81 -7.04
N TYR A 201 -11.93 -13.13 -6.03
CA TYR A 201 -11.12 -13.76 -4.98
C TYR A 201 -11.84 -14.00 -3.64
N ALA A 202 -13.01 -13.40 -3.46
CA ALA A 202 -13.89 -13.66 -2.32
C ALA A 202 -14.58 -15.02 -2.42
#